data_AF-A0A2N3D9L0-F1
#
_entry.id   AF-A0A2N3D9L0-F1
#
_cell.length_a   1.000
_cell.length_b   1.000
_cell.length_c   1.000
_cell.angle_alpha   90.00
_cell.angle_beta   90.00
_cell.angle_gamma   90.00
#
_symmetry.space_group_name_H-M   'P 1'
#
loop_
_entity.id
_entity.type
_entity.pdbx_description
1 polymer ?
#
loop_
_entity_poly.entity_id
_entity_poly.type
_entity_poly.pdbx_seq_one_letter_code
_entity_poly.pdbx_strand_id
1 'polypeptide(L)'
;MPERRDRLEPAQGVAGAVTMTVAATDERAMRALADLVAAIGDTGFADRLLDVLRVLAGVELCSVFLRDGGERVELLLAQGEVADRPGFPHHASHAYARGYWRSDRQLARLAHAPAGVPVVVRRRAADIADPAYRAACYESGQVAERISILSPGRPCFIVNGYRTAGSASFTPHDAAQLEAHAGLLIAALRQHLRASVGTVPPLDETGVAGRLAALDCGLSMREAEIAAALILGETQARIAQAKSLSPATIVTYRRRAYSKLGIGNRRDLIALHRQLASDAAMARTKMGEEPEWR
;
A
#
# COMPACT_ATOMS: atom_id res chain seq x y z
N MET A 1 -18.95 30.04 -68.95
CA MET A 1 -18.96 28.76 -68.21
C MET A 1 -17.91 28.85 -67.10
N PRO A 2 -18.29 29.15 -65.85
CA PRO A 2 -17.33 29.27 -64.75
C PRO A 2 -17.23 27.97 -63.92
N GLU A 3 -16.00 27.70 -63.48
CA GLU A 3 -15.55 27.09 -62.23
C GLU A 3 -16.29 25.89 -61.60
N ARG A 4 -15.56 24.77 -61.43
CA ARG A 4 -15.53 24.03 -60.16
C ARG A 4 -14.11 23.55 -59.87
N ARG A 5 -13.43 24.23 -58.94
CA ARG A 5 -12.29 23.72 -58.19
C ARG A 5 -12.84 22.77 -57.12
N ASP A 6 -12.46 21.50 -57.19
CA ASP A 6 -12.64 20.55 -56.09
C ASP A 6 -11.79 21.01 -54.90
N ARG A 7 -12.47 21.43 -53.83
CA ARG A 7 -11.88 21.54 -52.48
C ARG A 7 -11.85 20.12 -51.91
N LEU A 8 -10.65 19.59 -51.72
CA LEU A 8 -10.40 18.55 -50.73
C LEU A 8 -10.55 19.17 -49.34
N GLU A 9 -11.61 18.81 -48.63
CA GLU A 9 -11.74 19.07 -47.20
C GLU A 9 -10.72 18.22 -46.42
N PRO A 10 -9.96 18.79 -45.46
CA PRO A 10 -9.05 18.00 -44.67
C PRO A 10 -9.82 17.27 -43.56
N ALA A 11 -9.65 15.95 -43.51
CA ALA A 11 -10.04 15.11 -42.38
C ALA A 11 -9.17 15.46 -41.14
N GLN A 12 -9.53 16.54 -40.42
CA GLN A 12 -8.76 17.06 -39.27
C GLN A 12 -9.45 16.88 -37.90
N GLY A 13 -10.60 16.21 -37.81
CA GLY A 13 -11.35 16.13 -36.55
C GLY A 13 -10.84 15.11 -35.52
N VAL A 14 -10.41 13.92 -35.95
CA VAL A 14 -10.15 12.79 -35.03
C VAL A 14 -8.68 12.71 -34.60
N ALA A 15 -7.74 12.93 -35.52
CA ALA A 15 -6.30 12.88 -35.22
C ALA A 15 -5.86 14.00 -34.25
N GLY A 16 -6.44 15.20 -34.38
CA GLY A 16 -6.17 16.33 -33.48
C GLY A 16 -6.67 16.07 -32.06
N ALA A 17 -7.89 15.54 -31.91
CA ALA A 17 -8.46 15.22 -30.59
C ALA A 17 -7.69 14.10 -29.87
N VAL A 18 -7.35 13.02 -30.58
CA VAL A 18 -6.54 11.91 -30.01
C VAL A 18 -5.16 12.41 -29.59
N THR A 19 -4.50 13.24 -30.40
CA THR A 19 -3.16 13.79 -30.07
C THR A 19 -3.21 14.70 -28.85
N MET A 20 -4.24 15.55 -28.71
CA MET A 20 -4.42 16.40 -27.53
C MET A 20 -4.75 15.59 -26.26
N THR A 21 -5.56 14.54 -26.37
CA THR A 21 -5.87 13.66 -25.22
C THR A 21 -4.65 12.88 -24.75
N VAL A 22 -3.80 12.40 -25.67
CA VAL A 22 -2.55 11.71 -25.32
C VAL A 22 -1.58 12.67 -24.63
N ALA A 23 -1.34 13.87 -25.19
CA ALA A 23 -0.47 14.87 -24.57
C ALA A 23 -0.96 15.32 -23.17
N ALA A 24 -2.28 15.49 -22.99
CA ALA A 24 -2.85 15.81 -21.68
C ALA A 24 -2.73 14.66 -20.67
N THR A 25 -2.77 13.41 -21.14
CA THR A 25 -2.57 12.21 -20.32
C THR A 25 -1.12 12.10 -19.89
N ASP A 26 -0.18 12.34 -20.80
CA ASP A 26 1.26 12.35 -20.52
C ASP A 26 1.62 13.44 -19.49
N GLU A 27 1.07 14.65 -19.62
CA GLU A 27 1.28 15.70 -18.63
C GLU A 27 0.71 15.35 -17.24
N ARG A 28 -0.48 14.74 -17.18
CA ARG A 28 -1.08 14.31 -15.91
C ARG A 28 -0.24 13.20 -15.27
N ALA A 29 0.24 12.25 -16.08
CA ALA A 29 1.12 11.18 -15.61
C ALA A 29 2.42 11.76 -15.05
N MET A 30 3.05 12.70 -15.76
CA MET A 30 4.27 13.36 -15.31
C MET A 30 4.08 14.13 -14.00
N ARG A 31 2.97 14.86 -13.84
CA ARG A 31 2.65 15.54 -12.57
C ARG A 31 2.46 14.55 -11.43
N ALA A 32 1.68 13.49 -11.63
CA ALA A 32 1.47 12.47 -10.60
C ALA A 32 2.78 11.78 -10.21
N LEU A 33 3.67 11.51 -11.17
CA LEU A 33 4.99 10.94 -10.91
C LEU A 33 5.89 11.90 -10.12
N ALA A 34 5.85 13.20 -10.43
CA ALA A 34 6.58 14.20 -9.66
C ALA A 34 6.08 14.27 -8.21
N ASP A 35 4.76 14.25 -8.00
CA ASP A 35 4.14 14.24 -6.67
C ASP A 35 4.51 12.97 -5.87
N LEU A 36 4.57 11.81 -6.54
CA LEU A 36 5.03 10.56 -5.92
C LEU A 36 6.49 10.66 -5.45
N VAL A 37 7.36 11.26 -6.26
CA VAL A 37 8.76 11.49 -5.90
C VAL A 37 8.85 12.48 -4.73
N ALA A 38 8.05 13.54 -4.72
CA ALA A 38 8.01 14.51 -3.63
C ALA A 38 7.53 13.89 -2.31
N ALA A 39 6.63 12.90 -2.36
CA ALA A 39 6.09 12.20 -1.19
C ALA A 39 7.03 11.09 -0.64
N ILE A 40 8.24 10.93 -1.18
CA ILE A 40 9.22 9.98 -0.65
C ILE A 40 9.54 10.31 0.81
N GLY A 41 9.40 9.31 1.69
CA GLY A 41 9.57 9.47 3.14
C GLY A 41 8.39 10.09 3.88
N ASP A 42 7.35 10.56 3.17
CA ASP A 42 6.12 11.06 3.76
C ASP A 42 5.11 9.93 4.00
N THR A 43 4.27 10.08 5.02
CA THR A 43 3.05 9.32 5.26
C THR A 43 2.08 9.28 4.07
N GLY A 44 2.03 10.32 3.25
CA GLY A 44 1.16 10.39 2.06
C GLY A 44 1.64 9.59 0.85
N PHE A 45 2.76 8.85 0.93
CA PHE A 45 3.32 8.13 -0.21
C PHE A 45 2.36 7.10 -0.82
N ALA A 46 1.60 6.39 0.01
CA ALA A 46 0.67 5.35 -0.46
C ALA A 46 -0.46 5.94 -1.31
N ASP A 47 -0.98 7.11 -0.94
CA ASP A 47 -1.96 7.87 -1.73
C ASP A 47 -1.40 8.26 -3.09
N ARG A 48 -0.20 8.85 -3.10
CA ARG A 48 0.44 9.29 -4.35
C ARG A 48 0.80 8.12 -5.26
N LEU A 49 1.15 6.97 -4.69
CA LEU A 49 1.36 5.76 -5.47
C LEU A 49 0.05 5.31 -6.13
N LEU A 50 -1.05 5.30 -5.39
CA LEU A 50 -2.36 4.97 -5.95
C LEU A 50 -2.78 5.97 -7.03
N ASP A 51 -2.56 7.27 -6.84
CA ASP A 51 -2.88 8.30 -7.83
C ASP A 51 -2.13 8.09 -9.14
N VAL A 52 -0.83 7.79 -9.09
CA VAL A 52 -0.06 7.46 -10.30
C VAL A 52 -0.61 6.22 -11.00
N LEU A 53 -0.88 5.15 -10.24
CA LEU A 53 -1.44 3.91 -10.81
C LEU A 53 -2.83 4.15 -11.42
N ARG A 54 -3.62 5.06 -10.85
CA ARG A 54 -4.92 5.48 -11.37
C ARG A 54 -4.78 6.23 -12.69
N VAL A 55 -3.84 7.16 -12.78
CA VAL A 55 -3.60 7.91 -14.03
C VAL A 55 -3.07 7.01 -15.14
N LEU A 56 -2.12 6.12 -14.83
CA LEU A 56 -1.47 5.28 -15.84
C LEU A 56 -2.34 4.11 -16.32
N ALA A 57 -3.15 3.54 -15.43
CA ALA A 57 -3.83 2.29 -15.70
C ALA A 57 -5.23 2.21 -15.06
N GLY A 58 -5.84 3.31 -14.64
CA GLY A 58 -7.20 3.30 -14.07
C GLY A 58 -7.34 2.36 -12.86
N VAL A 59 -6.31 2.25 -12.05
CA VAL A 59 -6.31 1.45 -10.82
C VAL A 59 -7.16 2.12 -9.73
N GLU A 60 -7.91 1.31 -8.99
CA GLU A 60 -8.79 1.78 -7.91
C GLU A 60 -8.23 1.46 -6.52
N LEU A 61 -7.58 0.31 -6.38
CA LEU A 61 -6.93 -0.13 -5.15
C LEU A 61 -5.50 -0.55 -5.47
N CYS A 62 -4.58 -0.43 -4.50
CA CYS A 62 -3.23 -0.93 -4.66
C CYS A 62 -2.72 -1.65 -3.41
N SER A 63 -1.71 -2.50 -3.60
CA SER A 63 -0.94 -3.09 -2.51
C SER A 63 0.51 -3.27 -2.91
N VAL A 64 1.43 -3.17 -1.96
CA VAL A 64 2.85 -3.50 -2.18
C VAL A 64 3.30 -4.55 -1.21
N PHE A 65 3.94 -5.58 -1.76
CA PHE A 65 4.57 -6.62 -0.99
C PHE A 65 6.08 -6.65 -1.22
N LEU A 66 6.79 -7.03 -0.16
CA LEU A 66 8.21 -7.34 -0.19
C LEU A 66 8.43 -8.82 0.14
N ARG A 67 9.40 -9.41 -0.54
CA ARG A 67 9.90 -10.74 -0.23
C ARG A 67 11.42 -10.74 -0.29
N ASP A 68 12.06 -10.92 0.87
CA ASP A 68 13.52 -10.95 1.01
C ASP A 68 14.02 -12.36 1.33
N GLY A 69 13.95 -13.25 0.33
CA GLY A 69 14.24 -14.67 0.51
C GLY A 69 13.19 -15.46 1.31
N GLY A 70 13.24 -16.80 1.23
CA GLY A 70 12.47 -17.70 2.12
C GLY A 70 10.96 -17.86 1.85
N GLU A 71 10.23 -18.20 2.93
CA GLU A 71 8.83 -18.67 3.00
C GLU A 71 7.80 -17.61 3.48
N ARG A 72 8.07 -16.31 3.35
CA ARG A 72 7.13 -15.27 3.80
C ARG A 72 7.09 -14.09 2.85
N VAL A 73 5.95 -13.43 2.83
CA VAL A 73 5.69 -12.18 2.10
C VAL A 73 5.27 -11.14 3.12
N GLU A 74 5.88 -9.96 3.06
CA GLU A 74 5.53 -8.83 3.92
C GLU A 74 4.66 -7.85 3.16
N LEU A 75 3.57 -7.39 3.79
CA LEU A 75 2.77 -6.28 3.30
C LEU A 75 3.45 -4.97 3.73
N LEU A 76 3.80 -4.14 2.75
CA LEU A 76 4.40 -2.82 2.99
C LEU A 76 3.35 -1.72 3.00
N LEU A 77 2.39 -1.76 2.07
CA LEU A 77 1.29 -0.81 1.97
C LEU A 77 0.08 -1.45 1.30
N ALA A 78 -1.10 -0.95 1.63
CA ALA A 78 -2.34 -1.19 0.90
C ALA A 78 -3.12 0.13 0.87
N GLN A 79 -3.70 0.50 -0.27
CA GLN A 79 -4.44 1.74 -0.41
C GLN A 79 -5.66 1.61 -1.32
N GLY A 80 -6.64 2.48 -1.09
CA GLY A 80 -7.91 2.53 -1.80
C GLY A 80 -9.10 2.20 -0.87
N GLU A 81 -10.29 2.32 -1.42
CA GLU A 81 -11.53 2.11 -0.67
C GLU A 81 -12.54 1.31 -1.50
N VAL A 82 -13.34 0.50 -0.79
CA VAL A 82 -14.50 -0.18 -1.35
C VAL A 82 -15.69 0.26 -0.51
N ALA A 83 -16.68 0.90 -1.15
CA ALA A 83 -17.77 1.61 -0.47
C ALA A 83 -18.47 0.76 0.61
N ASP A 84 -18.81 -0.49 0.28
CA ASP A 84 -19.53 -1.38 1.19
C ASP A 84 -18.61 -2.16 2.14
N ARG A 85 -17.28 -1.97 2.05
CA ARG A 85 -16.28 -2.69 2.87
C ARG A 85 -15.07 -1.81 3.21
N PRO A 86 -15.20 -0.90 4.19
CA PRO A 86 -14.09 -0.12 4.70
C PRO A 86 -12.92 -1.01 5.14
N GLY A 87 -11.69 -0.59 4.85
CA GLY A 87 -10.48 -1.33 5.20
C GLY A 87 -10.22 -2.60 4.37
N PHE A 88 -11.06 -2.90 3.36
CA PHE A 88 -10.91 -4.09 2.52
C PHE A 88 -9.48 -4.30 1.97
N PRO A 89 -8.81 -3.29 1.36
CA PRO A 89 -7.47 -3.49 0.80
C PRO A 89 -6.45 -3.99 1.83
N HIS A 90 -6.52 -3.49 3.07
CA HIS A 90 -5.66 -3.93 4.16
C HIS A 90 -5.99 -5.37 4.58
N HIS A 91 -7.27 -5.67 4.84
CA HIS A 91 -7.70 -7.01 5.25
C HIS A 91 -7.34 -8.09 4.22
N ALA A 92 -7.65 -7.84 2.94
CA ALA A 92 -7.32 -8.75 1.84
C ALA A 92 -5.81 -8.93 1.69
N SER A 93 -5.04 -7.84 1.73
CA SER A 93 -3.59 -7.91 1.59
C SER A 93 -2.90 -8.62 2.76
N HIS A 94 -3.40 -8.45 3.98
CA HIS A 94 -2.92 -9.21 5.14
C HIS A 94 -3.25 -10.70 5.04
N ALA A 95 -4.46 -11.06 4.62
CA ALA A 95 -4.83 -12.46 4.39
C ALA A 95 -3.92 -13.10 3.33
N TYR A 96 -3.64 -12.36 2.24
CA TYR A 96 -2.69 -12.79 1.21
C TYR A 96 -1.29 -13.03 1.77
N ALA A 97 -0.72 -12.07 2.50
CA ALA A 97 0.62 -12.15 3.09
C ALA A 97 0.75 -13.30 4.12
N ARG A 98 -0.32 -13.60 4.87
CA ARG A 98 -0.32 -14.69 5.87
C ARG A 98 -0.26 -16.07 5.22
N GLY A 99 -1.03 -16.29 4.15
CA GLY A 99 -1.27 -17.65 3.64
C GLY A 99 -1.31 -17.75 2.12
N TYR A 100 -2.17 -16.96 1.47
CA TYR A 100 -2.56 -17.22 0.07
C TYR A 100 -1.45 -16.97 -0.96
N TRP A 101 -0.41 -16.21 -0.61
CA TRP A 101 0.74 -16.03 -1.50
C TRP A 101 1.40 -17.36 -1.91
N ARG A 102 1.27 -18.43 -1.09
CA ARG A 102 1.77 -19.78 -1.41
C ARG A 102 1.01 -20.43 -2.58
N SER A 103 -0.27 -20.09 -2.72
CA SER A 103 -1.12 -20.54 -3.83
C SER A 103 -0.95 -19.66 -5.08
N ASP A 104 -0.21 -18.55 -5.00
CA ASP A 104 0.02 -17.65 -6.13
C ASP A 104 1.18 -18.13 -7.03
N ARG A 105 0.82 -18.85 -8.09
CA ARG A 105 1.76 -19.36 -9.11
C ARG A 105 2.64 -18.28 -9.74
N GLN A 106 2.17 -17.03 -9.83
CA GLN A 106 2.97 -15.91 -10.37
C GLN A 106 4.14 -15.58 -9.44
N LEU A 107 3.85 -15.47 -8.14
CA LEU A 107 4.88 -15.22 -7.14
C LEU A 107 5.87 -16.39 -7.02
N ALA A 108 5.40 -17.63 -7.19
CA ALA A 108 6.27 -18.79 -7.26
C ALA A 108 7.28 -18.70 -8.42
N ARG A 109 6.85 -18.25 -9.60
CA ARG A 109 7.75 -18.04 -10.76
C ARG A 109 8.76 -16.92 -10.50
N LEU A 110 8.31 -15.79 -9.95
CA LEU A 110 9.17 -14.64 -9.65
C LEU A 110 10.28 -14.98 -8.65
N ALA A 111 10.01 -15.88 -7.69
CA ALA A 111 10.99 -16.33 -6.70
C ALA A 111 12.27 -16.93 -7.29
N HIS A 112 12.16 -17.45 -8.52
CA HIS A 112 13.23 -18.12 -9.23
C HIS A 112 13.80 -17.26 -10.37
N ALA A 113 13.24 -16.06 -10.60
CA ALA A 113 13.73 -15.16 -11.63
C ALA A 113 15.03 -14.48 -11.17
N PRO A 114 16.06 -14.38 -12.04
CA PRO A 114 17.24 -13.61 -11.74
C PRO A 114 16.89 -12.13 -11.56
N ALA A 115 17.73 -11.40 -10.82
CA ALA A 115 17.59 -9.94 -10.74
C ALA A 115 17.58 -9.34 -12.15
N GLY A 116 16.68 -8.39 -12.38
CA GLY A 116 16.42 -7.87 -13.72
C GLY A 116 15.43 -6.72 -13.73
N VAL A 117 15.05 -6.31 -14.94
CA VAL A 117 14.09 -5.23 -15.17
C VAL A 117 12.71 -5.65 -14.62
N PRO A 118 11.95 -4.73 -14.00
CA PRO A 118 10.58 -5.04 -13.59
C PRO A 118 9.73 -5.50 -14.77
N VAL A 119 8.82 -6.45 -14.52
CA VAL A 119 7.87 -6.95 -15.52
C VAL A 119 6.45 -6.70 -15.08
N VAL A 120 5.55 -6.43 -16.02
CA VAL A 120 4.13 -6.22 -15.73
C VAL A 120 3.31 -7.43 -16.16
N VAL A 121 2.41 -7.87 -15.29
CA VAL A 121 1.54 -9.02 -15.54
C VAL A 121 0.12 -8.72 -15.15
N ARG A 122 -0.84 -9.23 -15.92
CA ARG A 122 -2.28 -9.11 -15.67
C ARG A 122 -2.85 -10.44 -15.23
N ARG A 123 -3.90 -10.40 -14.39
CA ARG A 123 -4.62 -11.60 -13.95
C ARG A 123 -6.06 -11.28 -13.61
N ARG A 124 -6.98 -12.15 -14.06
CA ARG A 124 -8.39 -12.08 -13.66
C ARG A 124 -8.61 -12.83 -12.36
N ALA A 125 -9.60 -12.39 -11.58
CA ALA A 125 -10.06 -13.13 -10.41
C ALA A 125 -10.46 -14.57 -10.78
N ALA A 126 -11.11 -14.74 -11.94
CA ALA A 126 -11.51 -16.05 -12.47
C ALA A 126 -10.35 -17.02 -12.71
N ASP A 127 -9.12 -16.51 -12.95
CA ASP A 127 -7.92 -17.32 -13.19
C ASP A 127 -7.22 -17.75 -11.88
N ILE A 128 -7.82 -17.46 -10.72
CA ILE A 128 -7.30 -17.84 -9.42
C ILE A 128 -7.84 -19.23 -9.06
N ALA A 129 -6.94 -20.21 -9.07
CA ALA A 129 -7.29 -21.61 -8.84
C ALA A 129 -7.75 -21.90 -7.40
N ASP A 130 -7.15 -21.25 -6.41
CA ASP A 130 -7.48 -21.42 -4.99
C ASP A 130 -8.78 -20.65 -4.67
N PRO A 131 -9.90 -21.34 -4.37
CA PRO A 131 -11.18 -20.67 -4.13
C PRO A 131 -11.19 -19.84 -2.85
N ALA A 132 -10.45 -20.26 -1.81
CA ALA A 132 -10.40 -19.51 -0.55
C ALA A 132 -9.61 -18.21 -0.73
N TYR A 133 -8.50 -18.27 -1.47
CA TYR A 133 -7.76 -17.07 -1.89
C TYR A 133 -8.65 -16.12 -2.71
N ARG A 134 -9.32 -16.65 -3.74
CA ARG A 134 -10.18 -15.86 -4.62
C ARG A 134 -11.32 -15.19 -3.84
N ALA A 135 -12.00 -15.94 -2.97
CA ALA A 135 -13.09 -15.43 -2.16
C ALA A 135 -12.63 -14.29 -1.23
N ALA A 136 -11.54 -14.51 -0.49
CA ALA A 136 -11.07 -13.57 0.53
C ALA A 136 -10.39 -12.32 -0.02
N CYS A 137 -9.72 -12.42 -1.17
CA CYS A 137 -8.92 -11.31 -1.71
C CYS A 137 -9.55 -10.64 -2.94
N TYR A 138 -10.55 -11.26 -3.57
CA TYR A 138 -11.16 -10.73 -4.80
C TYR A 138 -12.68 -10.60 -4.68
N GLU A 139 -13.40 -11.72 -4.53
CA GLU A 139 -14.87 -11.72 -4.61
C GLU A 139 -15.50 -10.86 -3.51
N SER A 140 -14.96 -10.91 -2.29
CA SER A 140 -15.44 -10.11 -1.17
C SER A 140 -15.40 -8.61 -1.43
N GLY A 141 -14.39 -8.12 -2.16
CA GLY A 141 -14.26 -6.69 -2.52
C GLY A 141 -14.67 -6.38 -3.94
N GLN A 142 -15.36 -7.30 -4.62
CA GLN A 142 -15.72 -7.22 -6.03
C GLN A 142 -14.53 -6.91 -6.95
N VAL A 143 -13.32 -7.32 -6.60
CA VAL A 143 -12.14 -7.12 -7.44
C VAL A 143 -12.20 -8.06 -8.63
N ALA A 144 -12.21 -7.50 -9.84
CA ALA A 144 -12.32 -8.28 -11.07
C ALA A 144 -10.95 -8.67 -11.64
N GLU A 145 -10.01 -7.73 -11.64
CA GLU A 145 -8.68 -7.93 -12.23
C GLU A 145 -7.58 -7.29 -11.39
N ARG A 146 -6.38 -7.87 -11.49
CA ARG A 146 -5.13 -7.38 -10.92
C ARG A 146 -4.12 -7.15 -12.04
N ILE A 147 -3.41 -6.03 -11.97
CA ILE A 147 -2.18 -5.78 -12.73
C ILE A 147 -1.02 -5.62 -11.74
N SER A 148 0.09 -6.30 -11.97
CA SER A 148 1.21 -6.33 -11.03
C SER A 148 2.51 -5.92 -11.71
N ILE A 149 3.24 -4.97 -11.12
CA ILE A 149 4.65 -4.71 -11.40
C ILE A 149 5.46 -5.62 -10.49
N LEU A 150 6.21 -6.53 -11.09
CA LEU A 150 7.08 -7.48 -10.41
C LEU A 150 8.52 -7.04 -10.59
N SER A 151 9.20 -6.65 -9.51
CA SER A 151 10.63 -6.35 -9.54
C SER A 151 11.42 -7.54 -8.99
N PRO A 152 12.05 -8.35 -9.88
CA PRO A 152 12.83 -9.50 -9.45
C PRO A 152 14.14 -9.06 -8.78
N GLY A 153 14.63 -9.87 -7.86
CA GLY A 153 15.83 -9.61 -7.06
C GLY A 153 15.66 -10.00 -5.60
N ARG A 154 16.61 -9.58 -4.76
CA ARG A 154 16.56 -9.74 -3.31
C ARG A 154 16.89 -8.40 -2.63
N PRO A 155 15.92 -7.75 -1.97
CA PRO A 155 14.51 -8.12 -1.90
C PRO A 155 13.77 -8.00 -3.24
N CYS A 156 12.77 -8.86 -3.43
CA CYS A 156 11.79 -8.80 -4.51
C CYS A 156 10.62 -7.91 -4.10
N PHE A 157 10.12 -7.08 -5.02
CA PHE A 157 8.95 -6.23 -4.80
C PHE A 157 7.80 -6.61 -5.73
N ILE A 158 6.58 -6.56 -5.20
CA ILE A 158 5.34 -6.75 -5.97
C ILE A 158 4.45 -5.54 -5.71
N VAL A 159 4.23 -4.70 -6.71
CA VAL A 159 3.26 -3.60 -6.67
C VAL A 159 2.03 -4.06 -7.44
N ASN A 160 0.90 -4.20 -6.77
CA ASN A 160 -0.36 -4.57 -7.39
C ASN A 160 -1.26 -3.35 -7.51
N GLY A 161 -1.89 -3.21 -8.67
CA GLY A 161 -3.09 -2.41 -8.88
C GLY A 161 -4.29 -3.32 -9.15
N TYR A 162 -5.45 -2.91 -8.67
CA TYR A 162 -6.69 -3.65 -8.80
C TYR A 162 -7.80 -2.77 -9.36
N ARG A 163 -8.72 -3.37 -10.11
CA ARG A 163 -9.99 -2.77 -10.54
C ARG A 163 -11.16 -3.60 -10.02
N THR A 164 -12.24 -2.92 -9.63
CA THR A 164 -13.48 -3.59 -9.24
C THR A 164 -14.33 -3.97 -10.47
N ALA A 165 -15.33 -4.83 -10.27
CA ALA A 165 -16.20 -5.35 -11.32
C ALA A 165 -17.07 -4.30 -12.01
N GLY A 166 -17.20 -3.10 -11.43
CA GLY A 166 -17.87 -1.95 -12.05
C GLY A 166 -17.06 -1.30 -13.17
N SER A 167 -15.77 -1.62 -13.30
CA SER A 167 -14.85 -1.01 -14.26
C SER A 167 -14.48 -1.93 -15.42
N ALA A 168 -14.07 -1.31 -16.53
CA ALA A 168 -13.56 -2.06 -17.68
C ALA A 168 -12.27 -2.84 -17.34
N SER A 169 -12.05 -3.96 -18.04
CA SER A 169 -10.82 -4.75 -17.91
C SER A 169 -9.56 -3.96 -18.28
N PHE A 170 -8.41 -4.34 -17.70
CA PHE A 170 -7.11 -3.77 -18.06
C PHE A 170 -6.74 -4.08 -19.51
N THR A 171 -6.45 -3.03 -20.26
CA THR A 171 -6.05 -3.13 -21.67
C THR A 171 -4.54 -3.43 -21.79
N PRO A 172 -4.06 -3.87 -22.98
CA PRO A 172 -2.62 -3.92 -23.24
C PRO A 172 -1.95 -2.54 -23.14
N HIS A 173 -2.67 -1.45 -23.43
CA HIS A 173 -2.18 -0.09 -23.27
C HIS A 173 -1.90 0.24 -21.79
N ASP A 174 -2.81 -0.14 -20.89
CA ASP A 174 -2.65 0.05 -19.45
C ASP A 174 -1.38 -0.66 -18.94
N ALA A 175 -1.11 -1.86 -19.45
CA ALA A 175 0.11 -2.61 -19.13
C ALA A 175 1.36 -1.91 -19.67
N ALA A 176 1.35 -1.46 -20.93
CA ALA A 176 2.48 -0.76 -21.53
C ALA A 176 2.81 0.55 -20.80
N GLN A 177 1.80 1.29 -20.33
CA GLN A 177 1.99 2.49 -19.52
C GLN A 177 2.67 2.17 -18.19
N LEU A 178 2.26 1.12 -17.49
CA LEU A 178 2.94 0.69 -16.27
C LEU A 178 4.36 0.16 -16.53
N GLU A 179 4.58 -0.57 -17.64
CA GLU A 179 5.91 -1.07 -18.02
C GLU A 179 6.90 0.08 -18.25
N ALA A 180 6.48 1.11 -18.98
CA ALA A 180 7.30 2.28 -19.27
C ALA A 180 7.76 3.02 -18.00
N HIS A 181 6.96 2.99 -16.94
CA HIS A 181 7.22 3.71 -15.68
C HIS A 181 7.64 2.80 -14.51
N ALA A 182 7.68 1.47 -14.70
CA ALA A 182 7.92 0.50 -13.64
C ALA A 182 9.25 0.71 -12.93
N GLY A 183 10.31 1.08 -13.67
CA GLY A 183 11.62 1.36 -13.10
C GLY A 183 11.58 2.53 -12.10
N LEU A 184 10.91 3.63 -12.46
CA LEU A 184 10.74 4.81 -11.62
C LEU A 184 9.88 4.50 -10.39
N LEU A 185 8.74 3.81 -10.57
CA LEU A 185 7.86 3.41 -9.48
C LEU A 185 8.58 2.56 -8.43
N ILE A 186 9.36 1.58 -8.87
CA ILE A 186 10.15 0.72 -7.99
C ILE A 186 11.28 1.51 -7.31
N ALA A 187 11.94 2.42 -8.02
CA ALA A 187 12.98 3.28 -7.44
C ALA A 187 12.41 4.20 -6.35
N ALA A 188 11.29 4.85 -6.62
CA ALA A 188 10.59 5.72 -5.66
C ALA A 188 10.16 4.92 -4.42
N LEU A 189 9.56 3.74 -4.60
CA LEU A 189 9.21 2.83 -3.50
C LEU A 189 10.43 2.47 -2.65
N ARG A 190 11.54 2.06 -3.26
CA ARG A 190 12.77 1.72 -2.52
C ARG A 190 13.30 2.91 -1.74
N GLN A 191 13.29 4.10 -2.33
CA GLN A 191 13.75 5.30 -1.66
C GLN A 191 12.81 5.72 -0.53
N HIS A 192 11.49 5.62 -0.72
CA HIS A 192 10.52 5.82 0.34
C HIS A 192 10.80 4.89 1.51
N LEU A 193 10.99 3.59 1.27
CA LEU A 193 11.31 2.63 2.35
C LEU A 193 12.62 2.98 3.08
N ARG A 194 13.65 3.43 2.35
CA ARG A 194 14.91 3.89 2.97
C ARG A 194 14.72 5.13 3.84
N ALA A 195 13.96 6.11 3.35
CA ALA A 195 13.65 7.34 4.08
C ALA A 195 12.79 7.04 5.32
N SER A 196 11.82 6.14 5.19
CA SER A 196 10.92 5.70 6.26
C SER A 196 11.61 4.86 7.35
N VAL A 197 12.80 4.29 7.06
CA VAL A 197 13.62 3.58 8.05
C VAL A 197 14.35 4.55 9.01
N GLY A 198 14.30 5.87 8.77
CA GLY A 198 14.90 6.89 9.65
C GLY A 198 13.91 7.90 10.28
N THR A 199 12.63 7.88 9.91
CA THR A 199 11.61 8.86 10.35
C THR A 199 10.68 8.30 11.44
N VAL A 200 11.25 7.58 12.40
CA VAL A 200 10.60 7.42 13.70
C VAL A 200 11.06 8.63 14.52
N PRO A 201 10.22 9.65 14.80
CA PRO A 201 10.58 10.68 15.77
C PRO A 201 11.00 9.95 17.06
N PRO A 202 11.94 10.47 17.87
CA PRO A 202 12.28 9.83 19.14
C PRO A 202 10.99 9.59 19.92
N LEU A 203 10.58 8.33 19.93
CA LEU A 203 9.31 7.92 20.50
C LEU A 203 9.53 7.97 22.01
N ASP A 204 9.05 9.03 22.64
CA ASP A 204 8.85 9.01 24.08
C ASP A 204 7.87 7.86 24.40
N GLU A 205 8.31 6.90 25.22
CA GLU A 205 7.51 5.77 25.69
C GLU A 205 6.14 6.25 26.21
N THR A 206 6.12 7.42 26.85
CA THR A 206 4.92 8.07 27.39
C THR A 206 3.93 8.43 26.28
N GLY A 207 4.41 9.01 25.19
CA GLY A 207 3.57 9.39 24.04
C GLY A 207 3.02 8.17 23.28
N VAL A 208 3.76 7.05 23.26
CA VAL A 208 3.26 5.79 22.68
C VAL A 208 2.24 5.12 23.59
N ALA A 209 2.53 5.05 24.89
CA ALA A 209 1.63 4.49 25.88
C ALA A 209 0.30 5.26 25.93
N GLY A 210 0.34 6.59 25.90
CA GLY A 210 -0.86 7.44 25.90
C GLY A 210 -1.78 7.15 24.71
N ARG A 211 -1.24 7.00 23.50
CA ARG A 211 -2.04 6.65 22.32
C ARG A 211 -2.63 5.24 22.39
N LEU A 212 -1.87 4.28 22.89
CA LEU A 212 -2.37 2.91 23.07
C LEU A 212 -3.46 2.83 24.15
N ALA A 213 -3.32 3.62 25.22
CA ALA A 213 -4.32 3.71 26.28
C ALA A 213 -5.60 4.44 25.82
N ALA A 214 -5.50 5.35 24.85
CA ALA A 214 -6.65 6.04 24.26
C ALA A 214 -7.49 5.16 23.31
N LEU A 215 -7.03 3.95 22.99
CA LEU A 215 -7.83 3.00 22.22
C LEU A 215 -8.98 2.47 23.08
N ASP A 216 -10.20 2.48 22.54
CA ASP A 216 -11.39 1.96 23.22
C ASP A 216 -11.44 0.41 23.21
N CYS A 217 -10.42 -0.20 23.80
CA CYS A 217 -10.23 -1.65 23.92
C CYS A 217 -9.85 -2.08 25.34
N GLY A 218 -10.00 -1.17 26.30
CA GLY A 218 -9.84 -1.44 27.73
C GLY A 218 -8.40 -1.74 28.17
N LEU A 219 -7.38 -1.20 27.47
CA LEU A 219 -6.00 -1.29 27.94
C LEU A 219 -5.83 -0.49 29.22
N SER A 220 -5.21 -1.11 30.23
CA SER A 220 -4.71 -0.38 31.39
C SER A 220 -3.42 0.37 31.01
N MET A 221 -3.11 1.43 31.77
CA MET A 221 -1.88 2.20 31.55
C MET A 221 -0.62 1.31 31.60
N ARG A 222 -0.59 0.32 32.52
CA ARG A 222 0.54 -0.62 32.63
C ARG A 222 0.67 -1.55 31.43
N GLU A 223 -0.44 -1.98 30.84
CA GLU A 223 -0.43 -2.77 29.60
C GLU A 223 0.05 -1.91 28.42
N ALA A 224 -0.39 -0.65 28.35
CA ALA A 224 0.01 0.30 27.31
C ALA A 224 1.50 0.66 27.39
N GLU A 225 2.03 0.91 28.59
CA GLU A 225 3.47 1.15 28.83
C GLU A 225 4.33 -0.05 28.39
N ILE A 226 3.92 -1.27 28.72
CA ILE A 226 4.69 -2.47 28.34
C ILE A 226 4.63 -2.68 26.82
N ALA A 227 3.47 -2.46 26.19
CA ALA A 227 3.34 -2.50 24.75
C ALA A 227 4.20 -1.40 24.07
N ALA A 228 4.22 -0.19 24.61
CA ALA A 228 5.06 0.92 24.14
C ALA A 228 6.54 0.55 24.19
N ALA A 229 7.06 0.07 25.32
CA ALA A 229 8.45 -0.35 25.43
C ALA A 229 8.82 -1.48 24.45
N LEU A 230 7.89 -2.42 24.20
CA LEU A 230 8.09 -3.47 23.19
C LEU A 230 8.14 -2.93 21.76
N ILE A 231 7.36 -1.89 21.44
CA ILE A 231 7.42 -1.17 20.15
C ILE A 231 8.78 -0.50 20.00
N LEU A 232 9.30 0.12 21.07
CA LEU A 232 10.55 0.89 21.06
C LEU A 232 11.83 0.09 20.84
N GLY A 233 11.79 -1.23 20.96
CA GLY A 233 13.01 -2.04 20.86
C GLY A 233 13.20 -2.98 22.04
N GLU A 234 12.53 -2.72 23.15
CA GLU A 234 12.99 -3.23 24.44
C GLU A 234 12.71 -4.70 24.67
N THR A 235 13.68 -5.37 25.29
CA THR A 235 13.54 -6.77 25.68
C THR A 235 12.72 -6.87 26.95
N GLN A 236 11.97 -7.97 27.11
CA GLN A 236 11.17 -8.19 28.32
C GLN A 236 12.01 -8.16 29.61
N ALA A 237 13.26 -8.64 29.55
CA ALA A 237 14.19 -8.58 30.67
C ALA A 237 14.56 -7.13 31.04
N ARG A 238 14.82 -6.28 30.05
CA ARG A 238 15.15 -4.88 30.28
C ARG A 238 13.94 -4.08 30.78
N ILE A 239 12.74 -4.39 30.28
CA ILE A 239 11.48 -3.81 30.76
C ILE A 239 11.23 -4.21 32.23
N ALA A 240 11.43 -5.48 32.57
CA ALA A 240 11.29 -5.99 33.93
C ALA A 240 12.21 -5.22 34.90
N GLN A 241 13.47 -5.04 34.53
CA GLN A 241 14.45 -4.27 35.29
C GLN A 241 14.06 -2.79 35.41
N ALA A 242 13.72 -2.14 34.29
CA ALA A 242 13.41 -0.72 34.25
C ALA A 242 12.14 -0.35 35.04
N LYS A 243 11.14 -1.26 35.08
CA LYS A 243 9.87 -1.03 35.79
C LYS A 243 9.81 -1.70 37.17
N SER A 244 10.92 -2.30 37.65
CA SER A 244 10.97 -3.06 38.90
C SER A 244 9.88 -4.14 39.01
N LEU A 245 9.64 -4.86 37.92
CA LEU A 245 8.62 -5.92 37.82
C LEU A 245 9.27 -7.29 37.61
N SER A 246 8.58 -8.35 38.01
CA SER A 246 9.04 -9.71 37.73
C SER A 246 8.91 -10.04 36.22
N PRO A 247 9.76 -10.92 35.66
CA PRO A 247 9.59 -11.41 34.28
C PRO A 247 8.21 -12.04 34.03
N ALA A 248 7.64 -12.75 35.01
CA ALA A 248 6.30 -13.34 34.91
C ALA A 248 5.21 -12.26 34.80
N THR A 249 5.38 -11.14 35.49
CA THR A 249 4.48 -9.98 35.41
C THR A 249 4.53 -9.34 34.02
N ILE A 250 5.73 -9.19 33.42
CA ILE A 250 5.88 -8.68 32.04
C ILE A 250 5.20 -9.60 31.03
N VAL A 251 5.38 -10.92 31.14
CA VAL A 251 4.71 -11.89 30.26
C VAL A 251 3.19 -11.77 30.37
N THR A 252 2.66 -11.62 31.58
CA THR A 252 1.23 -11.48 31.83
C THR A 252 0.67 -10.21 31.20
N TYR A 253 1.29 -9.06 31.44
CA TYR A 253 0.85 -7.79 30.86
C TYR A 253 0.95 -7.79 29.34
N ARG A 254 2.03 -8.34 28.76
CA ARG A 254 2.16 -8.50 27.31
C ARG A 254 1.00 -9.33 26.74
N ARG A 255 0.68 -10.48 27.35
CA ARG A 255 -0.40 -11.35 26.87
C ARG A 255 -1.75 -10.65 26.91
N ARG A 256 -2.03 -9.90 28.00
CA ARG A 256 -3.27 -9.14 28.14
C ARG A 256 -3.34 -7.99 27.14
N ALA A 257 -2.27 -7.21 26.99
CA ALA A 257 -2.19 -6.15 25.98
C ALA A 257 -2.45 -6.71 24.58
N TYR A 258 -1.79 -7.82 24.23
CA TYR A 258 -1.94 -8.44 22.91
C TYR A 258 -3.37 -8.93 22.66
N SER A 259 -3.97 -9.55 23.68
CA SER A 259 -5.36 -10.01 23.61
C SER A 259 -6.34 -8.85 23.43
N LYS A 260 -6.14 -7.73 24.14
CA LYS A 260 -7.01 -6.55 24.06
C LYS A 260 -6.83 -5.77 22.75
N LEU A 261 -5.61 -5.72 22.24
CA LEU A 261 -5.27 -5.10 20.96
C LEU A 261 -5.62 -6.00 19.75
N GLY A 262 -6.04 -7.25 19.96
CA GLY A 262 -6.36 -8.19 18.88
C GLY A 262 -5.16 -8.67 18.06
N ILE A 263 -3.95 -8.67 18.64
CA ILE A 263 -2.69 -8.96 17.95
C ILE A 263 -2.01 -10.22 18.48
N GLY A 264 -1.26 -10.92 17.61
CA GLY A 264 -0.60 -12.17 17.97
C GLY A 264 0.89 -12.02 18.30
N ASN A 265 1.55 -11.00 17.75
CA ASN A 265 3.01 -10.90 17.84
C ASN A 265 3.51 -9.44 17.87
N ARG A 266 4.82 -9.27 18.11
CA ARG A 266 5.47 -7.94 18.18
C ARG A 266 5.43 -7.18 16.85
N ARG A 267 5.45 -7.87 15.71
CA ARG A 267 5.32 -7.21 14.40
C ARG A 267 3.93 -6.64 14.21
N ASP A 268 2.88 -7.37 14.60
CA ASP A 268 1.51 -6.87 14.59
C ASP A 268 1.37 -5.61 15.47
N LEU A 269 2.05 -5.60 16.63
CA LEU A 269 2.10 -4.44 17.52
C LEU A 269 2.78 -3.21 16.86
N ILE A 270 3.89 -3.42 16.15
CA ILE A 270 4.58 -2.36 15.41
C ILE A 270 3.73 -1.86 14.23
N ALA A 271 3.04 -2.76 13.52
CA ALA A 271 2.13 -2.39 12.44
C ALA A 271 0.96 -1.52 12.96
N LEU A 272 0.34 -1.93 14.08
CA LEU A 272 -0.71 -1.14 14.73
C LEU A 272 -0.20 0.25 15.13
N HIS A 273 1.01 0.34 15.68
CA HIS A 273 1.60 1.63 16.04
C HIS A 273 1.76 2.57 14.83
N ARG A 274 2.22 2.04 13.68
CA ARG A 274 2.36 2.80 12.44
C ARG A 274 1.00 3.29 11.94
N GLN A 275 -0.02 2.44 12.01
CA GLN A 275 -1.39 2.82 11.64
C GLN A 275 -1.92 3.97 12.51
N LEU A 276 -1.76 3.88 13.84
CA LEU A 276 -2.17 4.95 14.75
C LEU A 276 -1.39 6.25 14.56
N ALA A 277 -0.13 6.16 14.16
CA ALA A 277 0.66 7.34 13.80
C ALA A 277 0.12 8.00 12.52
N SER A 278 -0.33 7.21 11.54
CA SER A 278 -1.00 7.68 10.33
C SER A 278 -2.34 8.36 10.62
N ASP A 279 -3.20 7.73 11.42
CA ASP A 279 -4.52 8.26 11.77
C ASP A 279 -4.42 9.59 12.54
N ALA A 280 -3.44 9.68 13.45
CA ALA A 280 -3.18 10.91 14.21
C ALA A 280 -2.61 12.03 13.33
N ALA A 281 -1.84 11.71 12.29
CA ALA A 281 -1.33 12.69 11.33
C ALA A 281 -2.46 13.24 10.44
N MET A 282 -3.38 12.37 9.99
CA MET A 282 -4.58 12.80 9.27
C MET A 282 -5.51 13.68 10.11
N ALA A 283 -5.73 13.33 11.38
CA ALA A 283 -6.56 14.12 12.28
C ALA A 283 -6.00 15.53 12.52
N ARG A 284 -4.67 15.68 12.67
CA ARG A 284 -4.00 16.99 12.81
C ARG A 284 -4.08 17.82 11.53
N THR A 285 -4.01 17.18 10.36
CA THR A 285 -4.13 17.87 9.06
C THR A 285 -5.55 18.41 8.87
N LYS A 286 -6.58 17.61 9.20
CA LYS A 286 -7.99 18.05 9.17
C LYS A 286 -8.32 19.13 10.21
N MET A 287 -7.69 19.12 11.37
CA MET A 287 -7.85 20.19 12.37
C MET A 287 -7.05 21.47 12.06
N GLY A 288 -6.09 21.40 11.13
CA GLY A 288 -5.34 22.57 10.66
C GLY A 288 -6.04 23.37 9.57
N GLU A 289 -7.14 22.84 9.01
CA GLU A 289 -8.04 23.53 8.07
C GLU A 289 -9.24 24.12 8.84
N GLU A 290 -9.01 25.04 9.78
CA GLU A 290 -10.07 25.98 10.17
C GLU A 290 -10.13 27.11 9.12
N PRO A 291 -11.31 27.46 8.58
CA PRO A 291 -11.41 28.58 7.65
C PRO A 291 -11.16 29.88 8.42
N GLU A 292 -10.10 30.61 8.05
CA GLU A 292 -10.03 32.04 8.33
C GLU A 292 -11.25 32.70 7.66
N TRP A 293 -12.26 33.01 8.47
CA TRP A 293 -13.33 33.89 8.05
C TRP A 293 -12.73 35.28 7.82
N ARG A 294 -12.75 35.76 6.58
CA ARG A 294 -12.82 37.19 6.22
C ARG A 294 -13.52 37.35 4.88
#